data_AF-H1XXI9-F1
#
_entry.id   AF-H1XXI9-F1
#
_cell.length_a   1.000
_cell.length_b   1.000
_cell.length_c   1.000
_cell.angle_alpha   90.00
_cell.angle_beta   90.00
_cell.angle_gamma   90.00
#
_symmetry.space_group_name_H-M   'P 1'
#
loop_
_entity.id
_entity.type
_entity.pdbx_description
1 polymer ?
#
loop_
_entity_poly.entity_id
_entity_poly.type
_entity_poly.pdbx_seq_one_letter_code
_entity_poly.pdbx_strand_id
1 'polypeptide(L)'
;MQLSLFSVENQSKELYRRNLSSFNLKQALRELELWHRTVDAPQDIPQKMEAVQFLAEELNKQKNNELLFLAHLRQNYKNIKELQALKEDFRFLQKGLNKALAERLNEQHYDFILDNLHPAEVFFQEEEYKRTIEAVENYVLHFGEHVFLRQIEGAAYFKLGENTKGRMFYTLALFNDPRLCRIPYFVNRLIKNKLHFLQNKFDEWNLLAFQLTFALWEDGQLHIDEKNEEFESFIKKKVEEKAGMILDVQEAFLQFLHLLYLAETERLRISSRNPSAYLLELQEEMQNVHFDWFLRYENALKKFYPI
;
A
#
# COMPACT_ATOMS: atom_id res chain seq x y z
N MET A 1 10.18 -34.45 -37.95
CA MET A 1 9.96 -33.02 -38.26
C MET A 1 8.87 -32.35 -37.41
N GLN A 2 8.11 -33.09 -36.57
CA GLN A 2 7.08 -32.49 -35.69
C GLN A 2 7.65 -31.87 -34.40
N LEU A 3 8.75 -32.39 -33.84
CA LEU A 3 9.35 -31.86 -32.60
C LEU A 3 9.92 -30.43 -32.70
N SER A 4 10.27 -29.97 -33.92
CA SER A 4 10.81 -28.62 -34.16
C SER A 4 9.72 -27.54 -34.24
N LEU A 5 8.48 -27.90 -34.60
CA LEU A 5 7.38 -26.96 -34.78
C LEU A 5 6.72 -26.60 -33.43
N PHE A 6 6.56 -27.58 -32.53
CA PHE A 6 6.08 -27.34 -31.16
C PHE A 6 7.05 -26.52 -30.32
N SER A 7 8.36 -26.57 -30.60
CA SER A 7 9.34 -25.72 -29.91
C SER A 7 9.23 -24.25 -30.35
N VAL A 8 8.92 -23.99 -31.62
CA VAL A 8 8.82 -22.62 -32.15
C VAL A 8 7.54 -21.93 -31.68
N GLU A 9 6.41 -22.64 -31.66
CA GLU A 9 5.14 -22.09 -31.18
C GLU A 9 5.18 -21.69 -29.69
N ASN A 10 5.65 -22.61 -28.84
CA ASN A 10 5.79 -22.33 -27.41
C ASN A 10 6.79 -21.19 -27.16
N GLN A 11 7.87 -21.13 -27.95
CA GLN A 11 8.85 -20.06 -27.86
C GLN A 11 8.25 -18.69 -28.24
N SER A 12 7.52 -18.56 -29.35
CA SER A 12 6.90 -17.29 -29.76
C SER A 12 5.85 -16.81 -28.75
N LYS A 13 5.04 -17.71 -28.20
CA LYS A 13 4.07 -17.40 -27.14
C LYS A 13 4.75 -16.90 -25.86
N GLU A 14 5.82 -17.56 -25.42
CA GLU A 14 6.59 -17.16 -24.25
C GLU A 14 7.30 -15.82 -24.46
N LEU A 15 7.92 -15.62 -25.63
CA LEU A 15 8.59 -14.37 -25.98
C LEU A 15 7.60 -13.21 -26.08
N TYR A 16 6.43 -13.42 -26.71
CA TYR A 16 5.34 -12.44 -26.72
C TYR A 16 4.97 -11.99 -25.30
N ARG A 17 4.68 -12.95 -24.39
CA ARG A 17 4.31 -12.66 -23.00
C ARG A 17 5.42 -11.96 -22.23
N ARG A 18 6.67 -12.35 -22.46
CA ARG A 18 7.85 -11.69 -21.88
C ARG A 18 7.96 -10.25 -22.34
N ASN A 19 7.81 -10.00 -23.64
CA ASN A 19 7.88 -8.65 -24.22
C ASN A 19 6.69 -7.78 -23.77
N LEU A 20 5.50 -8.35 -23.63
CA LEU A 20 4.35 -7.66 -23.06
C LEU A 20 4.61 -7.29 -21.59
N SER A 21 5.19 -8.20 -20.82
CA SER A 21 5.60 -7.97 -19.41
C SER A 21 6.72 -6.96 -19.25
N SER A 22 7.52 -6.72 -20.29
CA SER A 22 8.54 -5.67 -20.31
C SER A 22 8.09 -4.42 -21.05
N PHE A 23 6.79 -4.33 -21.40
CA PHE A 23 6.20 -3.26 -22.20
C PHE A 23 6.93 -2.94 -23.51
N ASN A 24 7.62 -3.93 -24.10
CA ASN A 24 8.27 -3.82 -25.39
C ASN A 24 7.25 -4.15 -26.49
N LEU A 25 6.34 -3.21 -26.73
CA LEU A 25 5.19 -3.39 -27.64
C LEU A 25 5.64 -3.74 -29.08
N LYS A 26 6.74 -3.15 -29.55
CA LYS A 26 7.29 -3.42 -30.88
C LYS A 26 7.76 -4.87 -31.01
N GLN A 27 8.49 -5.39 -30.01
CA GLN A 27 8.93 -6.78 -30.05
C GLN A 27 7.75 -7.72 -29.79
N ALA A 28 6.83 -7.39 -28.89
CA ALA A 28 5.62 -8.18 -28.66
C ALA A 28 4.79 -8.37 -29.95
N LEU A 29 4.63 -7.32 -30.76
CA LEU A 29 3.96 -7.39 -32.05
C LEU A 29 4.70 -8.32 -33.04
N ARG A 30 6.03 -8.21 -33.12
CA ARG A 30 6.84 -9.13 -33.95
C ARG A 30 6.70 -10.59 -33.54
N GLU A 31 6.66 -10.88 -32.25
CA GLU A 31 6.46 -12.27 -31.78
C GLU A 31 5.06 -12.79 -32.12
N LEU A 32 4.02 -11.94 -32.09
CA LEU A 32 2.68 -12.31 -32.55
C LEU A 32 2.65 -12.55 -34.07
N GLU A 33 3.34 -11.73 -34.87
CA GLU A 33 3.46 -11.95 -36.32
C GLU A 33 4.16 -13.28 -36.64
N LEU A 34 5.20 -13.63 -35.87
CA LEU A 34 5.89 -14.91 -36.00
C LEU A 34 4.98 -16.07 -35.59
N TRP A 35 4.24 -15.94 -34.48
CA TRP A 35 3.29 -16.94 -34.03
C TRP A 35 2.16 -17.13 -35.04
N HIS A 36 1.65 -16.06 -35.65
CA HIS A 36 0.59 -16.14 -36.66
C HIS A 36 0.99 -16.95 -37.90
N ARG A 37 2.30 -17.02 -38.21
CA ARG A 37 2.84 -17.76 -39.36
C ARG A 37 3.04 -19.24 -39.07
N THR A 38 2.80 -19.73 -37.85
CA THR A 38 2.88 -21.16 -37.54
C THR A 38 1.66 -21.90 -38.10
N VAL A 39 1.82 -23.20 -38.36
CA VAL A 39 0.77 -24.04 -38.99
C VAL A 39 -0.49 -24.13 -38.11
N ASP A 40 -0.32 -24.09 -36.79
CA ASP A 40 -1.39 -24.23 -35.80
C ASP A 40 -1.65 -22.93 -35.01
N ALA A 41 -1.45 -21.77 -35.64
CA ALA A 41 -1.64 -20.48 -34.98
C ALA A 41 -3.08 -20.31 -34.46
N PRO A 42 -3.27 -19.84 -33.21
CA PRO A 42 -4.59 -19.54 -32.68
C PRO A 42 -5.32 -18.48 -33.53
N GLN A 43 -6.65 -18.62 -33.65
CA GLN A 43 -7.48 -17.72 -34.46
C GLN A 43 -7.60 -16.30 -33.88
N ASP A 44 -7.23 -16.12 -32.61
CA ASP A 44 -7.29 -14.85 -31.88
C ASP A 44 -6.03 -13.98 -32.03
N ILE A 45 -4.96 -14.50 -32.68
CA ILE A 45 -3.70 -13.77 -32.86
C ILE A 45 -3.88 -12.44 -33.61
N PRO A 46 -4.65 -12.33 -34.71
CA PRO A 46 -4.85 -11.05 -35.39
C PRO A 46 -5.45 -9.97 -34.48
N GLN A 47 -6.42 -10.33 -33.64
CA GLN A 47 -7.04 -9.38 -32.71
C GLN A 47 -6.06 -8.97 -31.60
N LYS A 48 -5.17 -9.88 -31.17
CA LYS A 48 -4.08 -9.53 -30.24
C LYS A 48 -3.07 -8.58 -30.87
N MET A 49 -2.76 -8.75 -32.16
CA MET A 49 -1.89 -7.83 -32.90
C MET A 49 -2.50 -6.43 -32.97
N GLU A 50 -3.78 -6.32 -33.33
CA GLU A 50 -4.53 -5.05 -33.35
C GLU A 50 -4.50 -4.35 -31.98
N ALA A 51 -4.70 -5.10 -30.89
CA ALA A 51 -4.66 -4.56 -29.53
C ALA A 51 -3.27 -4.03 -29.14
N VAL A 52 -2.19 -4.77 -29.47
CA VAL A 52 -0.80 -4.32 -29.21
C VAL A 52 -0.44 -3.12 -30.07
N GLN A 53 -0.91 -3.09 -31.32
CA GLN A 53 -0.70 -1.96 -32.21
C GLN A 53 -1.43 -0.70 -31.72
N PHE A 54 -2.69 -0.84 -31.30
CA PHE A 54 -3.45 0.24 -30.66
C PHE A 54 -2.69 0.85 -29.48
N LEU A 55 -2.13 0.03 -28.59
CA LEU A 55 -1.31 0.51 -27.47
C LEU A 55 -0.09 1.31 -27.93
N ALA A 56 0.62 0.83 -28.95
CA ALA A 56 1.80 1.50 -29.47
C ALA A 56 1.45 2.84 -30.14
N GLU A 57 0.33 2.91 -30.86
CA GLU A 57 -0.16 4.12 -31.50
C GLU A 57 -0.62 5.16 -30.49
N GLU A 58 -1.40 4.76 -29.47
CA GLU A 58 -1.85 5.66 -28.41
C GLU A 58 -0.67 6.21 -27.60
N LEU A 59 0.32 5.38 -27.28
CA LEU A 59 1.53 5.84 -26.59
C LEU A 59 2.28 6.90 -27.40
N ASN A 60 2.39 6.71 -28.72
CA ASN A 60 3.04 7.68 -29.61
C ASN A 60 2.25 8.99 -29.72
N LYS A 61 0.90 8.93 -29.75
CA LYS A 61 0.04 10.13 -29.72
C LYS A 61 0.20 10.91 -28.41
N GLN A 62 0.40 10.21 -27.30
CA GLN A 62 0.49 10.78 -25.95
C GLN A 62 1.93 11.08 -25.50
N LYS A 63 2.89 11.21 -26.43
CA LYS A 63 4.33 11.37 -26.10
C LYS A 63 4.63 12.49 -25.10
N ASN A 64 3.88 13.59 -25.12
CA ASN A 64 4.07 14.72 -24.19
C ASN A 64 3.39 14.53 -22.82
N ASN A 65 2.48 13.57 -22.69
CA ASN A 65 1.71 13.26 -21.47
C ASN A 65 1.83 11.77 -21.10
N GLU A 66 2.97 11.16 -21.45
CA GLU A 66 3.12 9.70 -21.46
C GLU A 66 2.89 9.09 -20.08
N LEU A 67 3.39 9.73 -19.02
CA LEU A 67 3.22 9.26 -17.64
C LEU A 67 1.75 9.21 -17.22
N LEU A 68 1.01 10.30 -17.46
CA LEU A 68 -0.41 10.39 -17.11
C LEU A 68 -1.24 9.39 -17.93
N PHE A 69 -0.94 9.24 -19.22
CA PHE A 69 -1.57 8.24 -20.07
C PHE A 69 -1.33 6.82 -19.55
N LEU A 70 -0.09 6.45 -19.25
CA LEU A 70 0.25 5.13 -18.71
C LEU A 70 -0.42 4.87 -17.36
N ALA A 71 -0.55 5.90 -16.52
CA ALA A 71 -1.25 5.81 -15.24
C ALA A 71 -2.75 5.51 -15.42
N HIS A 72 -3.43 6.24 -16.30
CA HIS A 72 -4.83 5.97 -16.63
C HIS A 72 -5.01 4.60 -17.29
N LEU A 73 -4.10 4.21 -18.17
CA LEU A 73 -4.11 2.92 -18.83
C LEU A 73 -3.96 1.79 -17.81
N ARG A 74 -3.02 1.90 -16.85
CA ARG A 74 -2.84 0.94 -15.74
C ARG A 74 -4.13 0.71 -14.96
N GLN A 75 -4.94 1.74 -14.74
CA GLN A 75 -6.19 1.62 -13.99
C GLN A 75 -7.34 1.04 -14.83
N ASN A 76 -7.38 1.36 -16.13
CA ASN A 76 -8.57 1.16 -16.95
C ASN A 76 -8.41 0.13 -18.08
N TYR A 77 -7.23 -0.46 -18.30
CA TYR A 77 -6.98 -1.33 -19.45
C TYR A 77 -7.99 -2.48 -19.61
N LYS A 78 -8.54 -2.99 -18.51
CA LYS A 78 -9.56 -4.07 -18.51
C LYS A 78 -10.90 -3.64 -19.11
N ASN A 79 -11.16 -2.33 -19.18
CA ASN A 79 -12.42 -1.74 -19.66
C ASN A 79 -12.28 -1.16 -21.07
N ILE A 80 -11.07 -1.12 -21.63
CA ILE A 80 -10.82 -0.62 -22.99
C ILE A 80 -11.22 -1.71 -23.99
N LYS A 81 -12.10 -1.36 -24.93
CA LYS A 81 -12.69 -2.31 -25.89
C LYS A 81 -11.61 -2.93 -26.78
N GLU A 82 -10.69 -2.11 -27.26
CA GLU A 82 -9.58 -2.46 -28.14
C GLU A 82 -8.61 -3.45 -27.46
N LEU A 83 -8.58 -3.50 -26.14
CA LEU A 83 -7.68 -4.39 -25.38
C LEU A 83 -8.32 -5.71 -24.97
N GLN A 84 -9.61 -5.94 -25.25
CA GLN A 84 -10.29 -7.16 -24.80
C GLN A 84 -9.70 -8.44 -25.40
N ALA A 85 -9.08 -8.35 -26.58
CA ALA A 85 -8.34 -9.47 -27.17
C ALA A 85 -7.18 -9.95 -26.29
N LEU A 86 -6.67 -9.10 -25.40
CA LEU A 86 -5.57 -9.41 -24.47
C LEU A 86 -6.05 -9.95 -23.12
N LYS A 87 -7.35 -10.28 -22.96
CA LYS A 87 -7.94 -10.64 -21.66
C LYS A 87 -7.17 -11.76 -20.93
N GLU A 88 -6.72 -12.78 -21.66
CA GLU A 88 -5.93 -13.88 -21.09
C GLU A 88 -4.49 -13.48 -20.70
N ASP A 89 -4.00 -12.40 -21.29
CA ASP A 89 -2.64 -11.89 -21.14
C ASP A 89 -2.57 -10.59 -20.31
N PHE A 90 -3.70 -10.15 -19.73
CA PHE A 90 -3.84 -8.96 -18.89
C PHE A 90 -2.86 -8.90 -17.71
N ARG A 91 -2.53 -10.04 -17.11
CA ARG A 91 -1.51 -10.08 -16.04
C ARG A 91 -0.12 -9.64 -16.53
N PHE A 92 0.23 -9.97 -17.78
CA PHE A 92 1.50 -9.59 -18.39
C PHE A 92 1.46 -8.12 -18.81
N LEU A 93 0.33 -7.65 -19.35
CA LEU A 93 0.13 -6.24 -19.66
C LEU A 93 0.23 -5.37 -18.40
N GLN A 94 -0.40 -5.77 -17.29
CA GLN A 94 -0.31 -5.04 -16.01
C GLN A 94 1.14 -4.93 -15.53
N LYS A 95 1.91 -6.02 -15.62
CA LYS A 95 3.35 -6.01 -15.28
C LYS A 95 4.13 -5.06 -16.20
N GLY A 96 3.88 -5.11 -17.51
CA GLY A 96 4.47 -4.17 -18.45
C GLY A 96 4.16 -2.71 -18.13
N LEU A 97 2.90 -2.40 -17.83
CA LEU A 97 2.47 -1.04 -17.49
C LEU A 97 3.15 -0.52 -16.21
N ASN A 98 3.24 -1.35 -15.16
CA ASN A 98 3.96 -0.98 -13.95
C ASN A 98 5.44 -0.69 -14.24
N LYS A 99 6.10 -1.57 -15.00
CA LYS A 99 7.50 -1.37 -15.39
C LYS A 99 7.71 -0.11 -16.23
N ALA A 100 6.86 0.12 -17.22
CA ALA A 100 6.93 1.31 -18.08
C ALA A 100 6.73 2.61 -17.29
N LEU A 101 5.85 2.60 -16.28
CA LEU A 101 5.69 3.70 -15.34
C LEU A 101 6.96 3.88 -14.48
N ALA A 102 7.47 2.82 -13.86
CA ALA A 102 8.66 2.88 -13.01
C ALA A 102 9.91 3.42 -13.73
N GLU A 103 10.08 3.08 -15.01
CA GLU A 103 11.18 3.56 -15.86
C GLU A 103 11.07 5.06 -16.20
N ARG A 104 9.86 5.63 -16.17
CA ARG A 104 9.60 7.05 -16.50
C ARG A 104 9.52 7.95 -15.28
N LEU A 105 9.24 7.37 -14.11
CA LEU A 105 9.26 8.08 -12.84
C LEU A 105 10.71 8.38 -12.44
N ASN A 106 10.94 9.60 -11.97
CA ASN A 106 12.24 10.06 -11.45
C ASN A 106 12.03 10.73 -10.07
N GLU A 107 13.11 11.21 -9.45
CA GLU A 107 13.10 11.82 -8.12
C GLU A 107 12.17 13.03 -7.97
N GLN A 108 11.79 13.70 -9.07
CA GLN A 108 10.86 14.84 -9.04
C GLN A 108 9.39 14.38 -8.99
N HIS A 109 9.12 13.11 -9.28
CA HIS A 109 7.79 12.52 -9.21
C HIS A 109 7.60 11.89 -7.84
N TYR A 110 7.37 12.74 -6.84
CA TYR A 110 7.07 12.33 -5.47
C TYR A 110 5.65 12.71 -5.03
N ASP A 111 4.85 13.38 -5.88
CA ASP A 111 3.42 13.60 -5.64
C ASP A 111 2.57 12.56 -6.40
N PHE A 112 1.28 12.49 -6.07
CA PHE A 112 0.30 11.63 -6.72
C PHE A 112 0.21 11.92 -8.23
N ILE A 113 0.35 10.86 -9.03
CA ILE A 113 0.19 10.92 -10.50
C ILE A 113 -1.29 11.02 -10.86
N LEU A 114 -2.12 10.32 -10.09
CA LEU A 114 -3.58 10.33 -10.08
C LEU A 114 -4.04 10.32 -8.63
N ASP A 115 -5.29 10.71 -8.35
CA ASP A 115 -5.89 10.80 -7.01
C ASP A 115 -5.65 9.58 -6.09
N ASN A 116 -5.41 8.40 -6.67
CA ASN A 116 -5.21 7.14 -5.96
C ASN A 116 -3.93 6.39 -6.39
N LEU A 117 -3.07 6.98 -7.21
CA LEU A 117 -1.82 6.36 -7.68
C LEU A 117 -0.60 7.22 -7.34
N HIS A 118 0.16 6.75 -6.36
CA HIS A 118 1.42 7.36 -5.97
C HIS A 118 2.63 6.65 -6.61
N PRO A 119 3.72 7.36 -6.98
CA PRO A 119 4.96 6.78 -7.49
C PRO A 119 5.53 5.65 -6.62
N ALA A 120 5.51 5.82 -5.30
CA ALA A 120 5.92 4.78 -4.35
C ALA A 120 5.16 3.44 -4.54
N GLU A 121 3.88 3.48 -4.91
CA GLU A 121 3.11 2.28 -5.21
C GLU A 121 3.66 1.54 -6.42
N VAL A 122 4.05 2.28 -7.45
CA VAL A 122 4.62 1.73 -8.68
C VAL A 122 5.96 1.06 -8.38
N PHE A 123 6.87 1.75 -7.68
CA PHE A 123 8.17 1.21 -7.30
C PHE A 123 8.05 -0.03 -6.42
N PHE A 124 7.10 -0.05 -5.48
CA PHE A 124 6.88 -1.21 -4.62
C PHE A 124 6.46 -2.45 -5.40
N GLN A 125 5.60 -2.29 -6.41
CA GLN A 125 5.15 -3.41 -7.26
C GLN A 125 6.26 -3.96 -8.17
N GLU A 126 7.23 -3.13 -8.53
CA GLU A 126 8.43 -3.54 -9.27
C GLU A 126 9.58 -3.98 -8.34
N GLU A 127 9.31 -4.18 -7.04
CA GLU A 127 10.27 -4.62 -6.03
C GLU A 127 11.44 -3.64 -5.80
N GLU A 128 11.28 -2.38 -6.21
CA GLU A 128 12.23 -1.30 -6.01
C GLU A 128 12.01 -0.62 -4.64
N TYR A 129 12.21 -1.39 -3.57
CA TYR A 129 11.83 -0.98 -2.20
C TYR A 129 12.58 0.27 -1.71
N LYS A 130 13.83 0.50 -2.13
CA LYS A 130 14.57 1.73 -1.78
C LYS A 130 13.96 2.97 -2.40
N ARG A 131 13.67 2.93 -3.71
CA ARG A 131 12.98 4.03 -4.42
C ARG A 131 11.56 4.26 -3.89
N THR A 132 10.91 3.19 -3.40
CA THR A 132 9.63 3.32 -2.69
C THR A 132 9.76 4.20 -1.46
N ILE A 133 10.77 3.93 -0.61
CA ILE A 133 11.03 4.70 0.62
C ILE A 133 11.39 6.14 0.26
N GLU A 134 12.34 6.36 -0.65
CA GLU A 134 12.76 7.71 -1.10
C GLU A 134 11.58 8.55 -1.61
N ALA A 135 10.67 7.94 -2.39
CA ALA A 135 9.48 8.63 -2.88
C ALA A 135 8.51 9.01 -1.76
N VAL A 136 8.37 8.18 -0.72
CA VAL A 136 7.53 8.49 0.46
C VAL A 136 8.17 9.59 1.30
N GLU A 137 9.47 9.49 1.59
CA GLU A 137 10.22 10.49 2.37
C GLU A 137 10.14 11.87 1.71
N ASN A 138 10.30 11.94 0.38
CA ASN A 138 10.13 13.17 -0.38
C ASN A 138 8.70 13.72 -0.31
N TYR A 139 7.67 12.87 -0.41
CA TYR A 139 6.28 13.34 -0.24
C TYR A 139 6.06 13.95 1.14
N VAL A 140 6.43 13.22 2.20
CA VAL A 140 6.21 13.63 3.59
C VAL A 140 6.92 14.95 3.88
N LEU A 141 8.14 15.13 3.38
CA LEU A 141 8.88 16.38 3.56
C LEU A 141 8.15 17.61 2.98
N HIS A 142 7.37 17.45 1.91
CA HIS A 142 6.69 18.55 1.22
C HIS A 142 5.23 18.73 1.64
N PHE A 143 4.53 17.63 1.94
CA PHE A 143 3.07 17.63 2.15
C PHE A 143 2.65 17.12 3.54
N GLY A 144 3.58 16.55 4.31
CA GLY A 144 3.32 16.00 5.63
C GLY A 144 2.80 14.56 5.63
N GLU A 145 2.20 14.17 6.75
CA GLU A 145 1.81 12.78 7.02
C GLU A 145 0.70 12.26 6.09
N HIS A 146 0.90 11.07 5.53
CA HIS A 146 -0.10 10.37 4.72
C HIS A 146 -0.15 8.88 5.04
N VAL A 147 -1.33 8.40 5.48
CA VAL A 147 -1.54 7.02 5.97
C VAL A 147 -1.02 5.96 5.00
N PHE A 148 -1.51 5.97 3.76
CA PHE A 148 -1.14 4.95 2.77
C PHE A 148 0.37 4.95 2.47
N LEU A 149 1.01 6.13 2.49
CA LEU A 149 2.43 6.25 2.20
C LEU A 149 3.28 5.74 3.36
N ARG A 150 2.90 6.05 4.61
CA ARG A 150 3.52 5.40 5.79
C ARG A 150 3.33 3.88 5.78
N GLN A 151 2.17 3.40 5.34
CA GLN A 151 1.92 1.97 5.22
C GLN A 151 2.84 1.33 4.17
N ILE A 152 2.98 1.92 2.98
CA ILE A 152 3.82 1.34 1.93
C ILE A 152 5.31 1.42 2.28
N GLU A 153 5.73 2.47 2.97
CA GLU A 153 7.06 2.63 3.54
C GLU A 153 7.38 1.50 4.54
N GLY A 154 6.48 1.24 5.50
CA GLY A 154 6.63 0.13 6.44
C GLY A 154 6.69 -1.22 5.73
N ALA A 155 5.89 -1.40 4.68
CA ALA A 155 5.90 -2.61 3.87
C ALA A 155 7.24 -2.80 3.15
N ALA A 156 7.81 -1.72 2.60
CA ALA A 156 9.12 -1.73 1.94
C ALA A 156 10.24 -2.12 2.91
N TYR A 157 10.25 -1.56 4.13
CA TYR A 157 11.22 -1.93 5.16
C TYR A 157 11.11 -3.40 5.56
N PHE A 158 9.91 -3.97 5.69
CA PHE A 158 9.75 -5.41 5.92
C PHE A 158 10.32 -6.26 4.77
N LYS A 159 10.16 -5.82 3.52
CA LYS A 159 10.71 -6.50 2.35
C LYS A 159 12.23 -6.46 2.29
N LEU A 160 12.84 -5.40 2.84
CA LEU A 160 14.28 -5.27 3.02
C LEU A 160 14.82 -6.00 4.27
N GLY A 161 13.95 -6.60 5.09
CA GLY A 161 14.34 -7.29 6.33
C GLY A 161 14.54 -6.36 7.54
N GLU A 162 14.27 -5.06 7.40
CA GLU A 162 14.39 -4.05 8.45
C GLU A 162 13.13 -4.01 9.32
N ASN A 163 12.89 -5.09 10.06
CA ASN A 163 11.64 -5.32 10.80
C ASN A 163 11.29 -4.19 11.79
N THR A 164 12.27 -3.62 12.50
CA THR A 164 12.01 -2.56 13.47
C THR A 164 11.46 -1.30 12.81
N LYS A 165 12.08 -0.85 11.71
CA LYS A 165 11.58 0.28 10.93
C LYS A 165 10.23 -0.04 10.29
N GLY A 166 10.06 -1.26 9.77
CA GLY A 166 8.78 -1.72 9.23
C GLY A 166 7.64 -1.60 10.24
N ARG A 167 7.88 -2.00 11.51
CA ARG A 167 6.91 -1.82 12.61
C ARG A 167 6.66 -0.35 12.91
N MET A 168 7.72 0.46 12.99
CA MET A 168 7.60 1.90 13.25
C MET A 168 6.67 2.58 12.23
N PHE A 169 6.90 2.39 10.93
CA PHE A 169 6.07 3.04 9.90
C PHE A 169 4.65 2.47 9.81
N TYR A 170 4.45 1.18 10.13
CA TYR A 170 3.11 0.66 10.33
C TYR A 170 2.40 1.29 11.54
N THR A 171 3.11 1.57 12.64
CA THR A 171 2.57 2.34 13.76
C THR A 171 2.08 3.69 13.26
N LEU A 172 2.90 4.45 12.53
CA LEU A 172 2.51 5.77 12.03
C LEU A 172 1.26 5.71 11.15
N ALA A 173 1.19 4.74 10.23
CA ALA A 173 0.00 4.56 9.39
C ALA A 173 -1.26 4.20 10.18
N LEU A 174 -1.16 3.20 11.06
CA LEU A 174 -2.29 2.65 11.80
C LEU A 174 -2.81 3.57 12.91
N PHE A 175 -1.94 4.40 13.49
CA PHE A 175 -2.32 5.40 14.47
C PHE A 175 -2.73 6.74 13.83
N ASN A 176 -2.38 7.02 12.57
CA ASN A 176 -2.90 8.19 11.87
C ASN A 176 -4.39 7.99 11.53
N ASP A 177 -4.72 7.01 10.67
CA ASP A 177 -6.10 6.56 10.45
C ASP A 177 -6.10 5.16 9.79
N PRO A 178 -6.39 4.09 10.54
CA PRO A 178 -6.26 2.73 10.02
C PRO A 178 -7.27 2.40 8.93
N ARG A 179 -8.37 3.17 8.80
CA ARG A 179 -9.38 2.96 7.74
C ARG A 179 -8.79 3.20 6.35
N LEU A 180 -7.81 4.09 6.25
CA LEU A 180 -7.16 4.46 4.99
C LEU A 180 -6.02 3.49 4.59
N CYS A 181 -5.66 2.54 5.46
CA CYS A 181 -4.73 1.47 5.12
C CYS A 181 -5.34 0.51 4.09
N ARG A 182 -4.49 -0.08 3.26
CA ARG A 182 -4.88 -1.02 2.20
C ARG A 182 -4.38 -2.43 2.53
N ILE A 183 -5.29 -3.41 2.52
CA ILE A 183 -4.99 -4.82 2.89
C ILE A 183 -3.75 -5.41 2.20
N PRO A 184 -3.53 -5.23 0.88
CA PRO A 184 -2.39 -5.84 0.18
C PRO A 184 -1.02 -5.45 0.73
N TYR A 185 -0.92 -4.32 1.43
CA TYR A 185 0.35 -3.76 1.92
C TYR A 185 0.68 -4.15 3.35
N PHE A 186 -0.17 -4.94 4.03
CA PHE A 186 0.23 -5.64 5.25
C PHE A 186 1.07 -6.86 4.88
N VAL A 187 2.38 -6.71 4.70
CA VAL A 187 3.25 -7.79 4.21
C VAL A 187 3.80 -8.70 5.31
N ASN A 188 3.87 -8.20 6.54
CA ASN A 188 4.36 -8.95 7.69
C ASN A 188 3.42 -10.13 8.03
N ARG A 189 3.98 -11.33 8.25
CA ARG A 189 3.22 -12.56 8.50
C ARG A 189 2.36 -12.49 9.76
N LEU A 190 2.86 -11.93 10.86
CA LEU A 190 2.12 -11.85 12.12
C LEU A 190 0.91 -10.94 11.98
N ILE A 191 1.09 -9.82 11.27
CA ILE A 191 0.02 -8.87 10.98
C ILE A 191 -1.03 -9.49 10.06
N LYS A 192 -0.62 -10.18 8.99
CA LYS A 192 -1.54 -10.92 8.12
C LYS A 192 -2.38 -11.94 8.88
N ASN A 193 -1.75 -12.71 9.77
CA ASN A 193 -2.46 -13.70 10.58
C ASN A 193 -3.51 -13.04 11.50
N LYS A 194 -3.15 -11.91 12.13
CA LYS A 194 -4.07 -11.15 12.98
C LYS A 194 -5.24 -10.58 12.17
N LEU A 195 -4.94 -9.97 11.03
CA LEU A 195 -5.94 -9.47 10.09
C LEU A 195 -6.92 -10.58 9.69
N HIS A 196 -6.41 -11.73 9.26
CA HIS A 196 -7.25 -12.87 8.87
C HIS A 196 -8.13 -13.37 10.02
N PHE A 197 -7.61 -13.43 11.24
CA PHE A 197 -8.39 -13.80 12.42
C PHE A 197 -9.53 -12.80 12.70
N LEU A 198 -9.26 -11.50 12.57
CA LEU A 198 -10.26 -10.45 12.79
C LEU A 198 -11.30 -10.36 11.69
N GLN A 199 -10.95 -10.71 10.44
CA GLN A 199 -11.90 -10.80 9.31
C GLN A 199 -13.03 -11.80 9.56
N ASN A 200 -12.81 -12.81 10.41
CA ASN A 200 -13.85 -13.77 10.79
C ASN A 200 -14.79 -13.25 11.90
N LYS A 201 -14.52 -12.06 12.46
CA LYS A 201 -15.26 -11.47 13.59
C LYS A 201 -15.95 -10.16 13.27
N PHE A 202 -15.43 -9.43 12.28
CA PHE A 202 -15.90 -8.10 11.90
C PHE A 202 -16.08 -8.05 10.39
N ASP A 203 -17.31 -7.80 9.95
CA ASP A 203 -17.66 -7.77 8.53
C ASP A 203 -17.30 -6.43 7.87
N GLU A 204 -17.27 -5.34 8.65
CA GLU A 204 -16.98 -4.00 8.16
C GLU A 204 -15.49 -3.65 8.29
N TRP A 205 -14.89 -3.18 7.18
CA TRP A 205 -13.48 -2.80 7.12
C TRP A 205 -13.10 -1.75 8.17
N ASN A 206 -13.92 -0.71 8.37
CA ASN A 206 -13.58 0.38 9.28
C ASN A 206 -13.41 -0.11 10.71
N LEU A 207 -14.39 -0.87 11.23
CA LEU A 207 -14.32 -1.44 12.56
C LEU A 207 -13.18 -2.46 12.68
N LEU A 208 -13.00 -3.30 11.66
CA LEU A 208 -11.89 -4.25 11.60
C LEU A 208 -10.53 -3.56 11.68
N ALA A 209 -10.37 -2.43 10.99
CA ALA A 209 -9.11 -1.70 10.93
C ALA A 209 -8.74 -1.12 12.29
N PHE A 210 -9.71 -0.55 13.01
CA PHE A 210 -9.51 -0.10 14.39
C PHE A 210 -9.12 -1.26 15.31
N GLN A 211 -9.86 -2.37 15.24
CA GLN A 211 -9.59 -3.57 16.05
C GLN A 211 -8.21 -4.17 15.73
N LEU A 212 -7.78 -4.11 14.47
CA LEU A 212 -6.45 -4.54 14.05
C LEU A 212 -5.38 -3.68 14.72
N THR A 213 -5.47 -2.35 14.63
CA THR A 213 -4.49 -1.44 15.27
C THR A 213 -4.36 -1.74 16.76
N PHE A 214 -5.49 -1.79 17.47
CA PHE A 214 -5.49 -2.02 18.91
C PHE A 214 -4.93 -3.41 19.26
N ALA A 215 -5.34 -4.46 18.55
CA ALA A 215 -4.84 -5.81 18.79
C ALA A 215 -3.34 -5.97 18.46
N LEU A 216 -2.81 -5.24 17.49
CA LEU A 216 -1.38 -5.25 17.17
C LEU A 216 -0.56 -4.51 18.24
N TRP A 217 -1.09 -3.42 18.80
CA TRP A 217 -0.51 -2.78 19.97
C TRP A 217 -0.55 -3.71 21.19
N GLU A 218 -1.71 -4.33 21.49
CA GLU A 218 -1.89 -5.29 22.58
C GLU A 218 -0.96 -6.52 22.48
N ASP A 219 -0.46 -6.85 21.29
CA ASP A 219 0.46 -7.96 21.05
C ASP A 219 1.95 -7.51 20.95
N GLY A 220 2.23 -6.22 21.16
CA GLY A 220 3.58 -5.64 21.01
C GLY A 220 4.14 -5.71 19.58
N GLN A 221 3.25 -5.76 18.57
CA GLN A 221 3.64 -5.80 17.15
C GLN A 221 3.80 -4.41 16.53
N LEU A 222 3.27 -3.38 17.18
CA LEU A 222 3.53 -1.98 16.84
C LEU A 222 4.68 -1.44 17.69
N HIS A 223 5.47 -0.55 17.10
CA HIS A 223 6.57 0.13 17.78
C HIS A 223 6.26 1.61 17.90
N ILE A 224 6.00 2.08 19.11
CA ILE A 224 5.85 3.50 19.44
C ILE A 224 7.24 3.98 19.85
N ASP A 225 7.78 4.96 19.12
CA ASP A 225 9.06 5.59 19.41
C ASP A 225 8.83 6.89 20.19
N GLU A 226 9.37 6.97 21.41
CA GLU A 226 9.25 8.12 22.30
C GLU A 226 9.91 9.40 21.75
N LYS A 227 10.74 9.27 20.70
CA LYS A 227 11.51 10.36 20.10
C LYS A 227 10.90 10.90 18.81
N ASN A 228 9.75 10.38 18.35
CA ASN A 228 9.09 10.88 17.15
C ASN A 228 8.19 12.09 17.44
N GLU A 229 8.83 13.22 17.77
CA GLU A 229 8.15 14.47 18.17
C GLU A 229 7.25 15.06 17.05
N GLU A 230 7.62 14.85 15.78
CA GLU A 230 6.86 15.35 14.64
C GLU A 230 5.50 14.66 14.54
N PHE A 231 5.48 13.32 14.59
CA PHE A 231 4.24 12.56 14.53
C PHE A 231 3.40 12.73 15.80
N GLU A 232 4.03 12.81 16.98
CA GLU A 232 3.33 13.13 18.22
C GLU A 232 2.60 14.48 18.12
N SER A 233 3.28 15.52 17.61
CA SER A 233 2.69 16.85 17.41
C SER A 233 1.54 16.81 16.41
N PHE A 234 1.68 16.03 15.34
CA PHE A 234 0.60 15.78 14.38
C PHE A 234 -0.63 15.15 15.04
N ILE A 235 -0.45 14.11 15.87
CA ILE A 235 -1.54 13.44 16.59
C ILE A 235 -2.18 14.37 17.64
N LYS A 236 -1.40 15.15 18.40
CA LYS A 236 -1.93 16.14 19.35
C LYS A 236 -2.87 17.12 18.67
N LYS A 237 -2.46 17.67 17.52
CA LYS A 237 -3.31 18.57 16.73
C LYS A 237 -4.62 17.89 16.31
N LYS A 238 -4.60 16.61 15.94
CA LYS A 238 -5.80 15.85 15.57
C LYS A 238 -6.77 15.65 16.74
N VAL A 239 -6.23 15.40 17.94
CA VAL A 239 -7.00 15.31 19.18
C VAL A 239 -7.63 16.64 19.52
N GLU A 240 -6.86 17.74 19.45
CA GLU A 240 -7.32 19.11 19.73
C GLU A 240 -8.42 19.58 18.75
N GLU A 241 -8.28 19.26 17.46
CA GLU A 241 -9.28 19.55 16.42
C GLU A 241 -10.66 18.94 16.72
N LYS A 242 -10.71 17.88 17.55
CA LYS A 242 -11.92 17.14 17.91
C LYS A 242 -12.41 17.42 19.33
N ALA A 243 -11.68 18.24 20.10
CA ALA A 243 -12.01 18.53 21.48
C ALA A 243 -13.40 19.19 21.60
N GLY A 244 -14.27 18.62 22.45
CA GLY A 244 -15.62 19.12 22.68
C GLY A 244 -16.65 18.83 21.57
N MET A 245 -16.27 18.08 20.52
CA MET A 245 -17.19 17.65 19.48
C MET A 245 -17.96 16.40 19.91
N ILE A 246 -19.23 16.29 19.48
CA ILE A 246 -19.96 15.02 19.56
C ILE A 246 -19.47 14.12 18.43
N LEU A 247 -18.72 13.08 18.79
CA LEU A 247 -18.15 12.14 17.83
C LEU A 247 -19.14 11.04 17.50
N ASP A 248 -19.15 10.62 16.23
CA ASP A 248 -19.76 9.35 15.87
C ASP A 248 -18.92 8.16 16.37
N VAL A 249 -19.45 6.95 16.23
CA VAL A 249 -18.79 5.73 16.72
C VAL A 249 -17.40 5.53 16.11
N GLN A 250 -17.22 5.80 14.81
CA GLN A 250 -15.94 5.58 14.13
C GLN A 250 -14.92 6.65 14.53
N GLU A 251 -15.35 7.89 14.65
CA GLU A 251 -14.50 8.98 15.12
C GLU A 251 -14.11 8.83 16.59
N ALA A 252 -14.98 8.25 17.43
CA ALA A 252 -14.62 7.87 18.80
C ALA A 252 -13.54 6.79 18.84
N PHE A 253 -13.62 5.75 17.98
CA PHE A 253 -12.54 4.75 17.88
C PHE A 253 -11.22 5.36 17.43
N LEU A 254 -11.26 6.25 16.43
CA LEU A 254 -10.06 6.91 15.94
C LEU A 254 -9.44 7.82 17.02
N GLN A 255 -10.28 8.63 17.70
CA GLN A 255 -9.84 9.48 18.81
C GLN A 255 -9.20 8.65 19.93
N PHE A 256 -9.78 7.49 20.26
CA PHE A 256 -9.21 6.60 21.26
C PHE A 256 -7.80 6.12 20.86
N LEU A 257 -7.58 5.74 19.59
CA LEU A 257 -6.27 5.35 19.11
C LEU A 257 -5.25 6.51 19.17
N HIS A 258 -5.68 7.73 18.85
CA HIS A 258 -4.83 8.91 18.97
C HIS A 258 -4.40 9.15 20.42
N LEU A 259 -5.34 9.11 21.35
CA LEU A 259 -5.05 9.23 22.79
C LEU A 259 -4.15 8.10 23.28
N LEU A 260 -4.38 6.85 22.82
CA LEU A 260 -3.54 5.70 23.12
C LEU A 260 -2.08 5.93 22.68
N TYR A 261 -1.87 6.47 21.47
CA TYR A 261 -0.52 6.77 20.99
C TYR A 261 0.20 7.78 21.90
N LEU A 262 -0.50 8.87 22.26
CA LEU A 262 0.03 9.91 23.15
C LEU A 262 0.33 9.38 24.55
N ALA A 263 -0.60 8.59 25.12
CA ALA A 263 -0.45 8.00 26.45
C ALA A 263 0.76 7.06 26.49
N GLU A 264 0.95 6.22 25.47
CA GLU A 264 2.10 5.33 25.40
C GLU A 264 3.41 6.07 25.16
N THR A 265 3.40 7.14 24.38
CA THR A 265 4.58 8.00 24.16
C THR A 265 5.02 8.64 25.47
N GLU A 266 4.08 9.23 26.22
CA GLU A 266 4.34 9.83 27.52
C GLU A 266 4.80 8.78 28.55
N ARG A 267 4.16 7.61 28.56
CA ARG A 267 4.53 6.49 29.45
C ARG A 267 5.97 6.03 29.21
N LEU A 268 6.42 5.96 27.96
CA LEU A 268 7.79 5.55 27.64
C LEU A 268 8.83 6.57 28.13
N ARG A 269 8.50 7.86 28.12
CA ARG A 269 9.38 8.95 28.63
C ARG A 269 9.52 8.95 30.14
N ILE A 270 8.48 8.54 30.87
CA ILE A 270 8.47 8.59 32.33
C ILE A 270 9.32 7.43 32.88
N SER A 271 10.48 7.76 33.46
CA SER A 271 11.37 6.80 34.14
C SER A 271 10.89 6.40 35.55
N SER A 272 9.82 7.03 36.05
CA SER A 272 9.34 6.92 37.43
C SER A 272 8.13 6.00 37.55
N ARG A 273 7.94 5.38 38.73
CA ARG A 273 6.75 4.55 39.02
C ARG A 273 5.44 5.35 39.10
N ASN A 274 5.51 6.68 39.16
CA ASN A 274 4.33 7.54 39.25
C ASN A 274 3.98 8.10 37.86
N PRO A 275 2.71 7.98 37.43
CA PRO A 275 2.26 8.60 36.18
C PRO A 275 2.34 10.12 36.27
N SER A 276 2.65 10.79 35.17
CA SER A 276 2.60 12.25 35.07
C SER A 276 1.14 12.72 35.09
N ALA A 277 0.91 13.99 35.46
CA ALA A 277 -0.44 14.58 35.39
C ALA A 277 -1.01 14.49 33.97
N TYR A 278 -0.17 14.71 32.95
CA TYR A 278 -0.57 14.62 31.55
C TYR A 278 -0.99 13.20 31.15
N LEU A 279 -0.26 12.17 31.61
CA LEU A 279 -0.67 10.79 31.37
C LEU A 279 -2.04 10.47 31.99
N LEU A 280 -2.30 10.97 33.21
CA LEU A 280 -3.59 10.78 33.88
C LEU A 280 -4.73 11.47 33.12
N GLU A 281 -4.51 12.69 32.62
CA GLU A 281 -5.47 13.41 31.78
C GLU A 281 -5.81 12.63 30.50
N LEU A 282 -4.79 12.12 29.80
CA LEU A 282 -4.98 11.29 28.61
C LEU A 282 -5.80 10.02 28.91
N GLN A 283 -5.53 9.36 30.04
CA GLN A 283 -6.27 8.17 30.45
C GLN A 283 -7.74 8.47 30.79
N GLU A 284 -8.00 9.60 31.45
CA GLU A 284 -9.37 10.07 31.72
C GLU A 284 -10.12 10.35 30.41
N GLU A 285 -9.48 11.01 29.45
CA GLU A 285 -10.07 11.23 28.13
C GLU A 285 -10.35 9.93 27.39
N MET A 286 -9.42 8.97 27.41
CA MET A 286 -9.62 7.64 26.80
C MET A 286 -10.83 6.93 27.42
N GLN A 287 -10.98 7.00 28.74
CA GLN A 287 -12.11 6.42 29.45
C GLN A 287 -13.44 7.04 29.00
N ASN A 288 -13.47 8.37 28.85
CA ASN A 288 -14.66 9.11 28.41
C ASN A 288 -15.02 8.85 26.94
N VAL A 289 -14.01 8.69 26.07
CA VAL A 289 -14.21 8.42 24.64
C VAL A 289 -14.70 6.99 24.40
N HIS A 290 -14.09 5.99 25.04
CA HIS A 290 -14.50 4.59 24.87
C HIS A 290 -14.14 3.71 26.07
N PHE A 291 -15.05 3.62 27.05
CA PHE A 291 -14.86 2.89 28.30
C PHE A 291 -14.38 1.43 28.13
N ASP A 292 -15.01 0.64 27.26
CA ASP A 292 -14.63 -0.79 27.12
C ASP A 292 -13.22 -0.99 26.57
N TRP A 293 -12.76 -0.11 25.66
CA TRP A 293 -11.40 -0.15 25.13
C TRP A 293 -10.39 0.36 26.15
N PHE A 294 -10.78 1.35 26.96
CA PHE A 294 -9.98 1.77 28.11
C PHE A 294 -9.75 0.64 29.10
N LEU A 295 -10.78 -0.15 29.44
CA LEU A 295 -10.62 -1.33 30.30
C LEU A 295 -9.67 -2.37 29.69
N ARG A 296 -9.69 -2.57 28.37
CA ARG A 296 -8.74 -3.45 27.68
C ARG A 296 -7.31 -2.90 27.75
N TYR A 297 -7.14 -1.60 27.51
CA TYR A 297 -5.88 -0.88 27.64
C TYR A 297 -5.25 -1.08 29.03
N GLU A 298 -6.01 -0.82 30.09
CA GLU A 298 -5.59 -1.01 31.48
C GLU A 298 -5.19 -2.46 31.79
N ASN A 299 -5.94 -3.43 31.26
CA ASN A 299 -5.62 -4.84 31.42
C ASN A 299 -4.37 -5.26 30.63
N ALA A 300 -4.12 -4.66 29.47
CA ALA A 300 -2.91 -4.89 28.70
C ALA A 300 -1.68 -4.34 29.44
N LEU A 301 -1.75 -3.12 29.98
CA LEU A 301 -0.68 -2.54 30.80
C LEU A 301 -0.26 -3.45 31.95
N LYS A 302 -1.24 -4.01 32.69
CA LYS A 302 -0.97 -4.94 33.80
C LYS A 302 -0.24 -6.21 33.37
N LYS A 303 -0.44 -6.68 32.13
CA LYS A 303 0.22 -7.88 31.60
C LYS A 303 1.65 -7.60 31.17
N PHE A 304 1.89 -6.46 30.53
CA PHE A 304 3.21 -6.07 30.05
C PHE A 304 4.14 -5.60 31.18
N TYR A 305 3.56 -5.03 32.24
CA TYR A 305 4.31 -4.40 33.32
C TYR A 305 3.65 -4.75 34.67
N PRO A 306 3.79 -6.01 35.15
CA PRO A 306 3.33 -6.36 36.48
C PRO A 306 4.10 -5.52 37.51
N ILE A 307 3.35 -4.83 38.36
CA ILE A 307 3.84 -4.01 39.47
C ILE A 307 4.73 -4.82 40.40
#